data_AF-A0A317SGV1-F1
#
_entry.id   AF-A0A317SGV1-F1
#
_cell.length_a   1.000
_cell.length_b   1.000
_cell.length_c   1.000
_cell.angle_alpha   90.00
_cell.angle_beta   90.00
_cell.angle_gamma   90.00
#
_symmetry.space_group_name_H-M   'P 1'
#
loop_
_entity.id
_entity.type
_entity.pdbx_description
1 polymer ?
#
loop_
_entity_poly.entity_id
_entity_poly.type
_entity_poly.pdbx_seq_one_letter_code
_entity_poly.pdbx_strand_id
1 'polypeptide(L)'
;MADDTEPGSSVKRLKTARACDQCRRVRSRCDIETPHAGENEGNNCARCKRRNLDCAFILPIRETRGKRVTAQKQDLNSPTRESPSTEASRTFATPSTVNAYPDPTEGFGAFLANYIPIITPEDISHDSSILLNFCAWLLTALCSESSPDPVADRLRTSLEAYMLTKSPFKTPALHNVQALMLLALLVDEKSYGLKFTMAVRMACSLGWNLQPSDAEEGDGSAYVRNLWWALVIQDIWLYLYSGLPMVINYKDFAVPRLTETTPPLFAHLLTLSEILRSIIRPTSLAESTPRLAPTPHQALLVWESSFALVETQVDTPISPTAAASEKFMSPASVVQFLHTTVLALLILDGSDEIVRTNPEVRLSHALGLHVEFPNVFRRFGVLGRCAVICALAMVRLGRGAELGEWERVVGEGVWGRVVDKGQSGGGWKVVWEVGE
;
A
#
# COMPACT_ATOMS: atom_id res chain seq x y z
N MET A 1 35.14 78.76 -2.34
CA MET A 1 34.17 77.66 -2.23
C MET A 1 34.08 77.03 -3.61
N ALA A 2 34.92 76.03 -3.84
CA ALA A 2 34.91 75.20 -5.04
C ALA A 2 34.49 73.80 -4.58
N ASP A 3 33.56 73.22 -5.32
CA ASP A 3 32.85 71.98 -5.05
C ASP A 3 33.49 70.89 -5.92
N ASP A 4 34.24 69.97 -5.30
CA ASP A 4 34.81 68.78 -5.93
C ASP A 4 33.90 67.58 -5.61
N THR A 5 32.99 67.27 -6.53
CA THR A 5 32.18 66.05 -6.50
C THR A 5 32.71 65.05 -7.53
N GLU A 6 33.15 63.87 -7.06
CA GLU A 6 33.63 62.75 -7.88
C GLU A 6 32.57 62.25 -8.89
N PRO A 7 32.95 61.85 -10.11
CA PRO A 7 32.04 61.18 -11.04
C PRO A 7 31.92 59.68 -10.71
N GLY A 8 30.84 59.32 -10.01
CA GLY A 8 30.41 57.93 -9.84
C GLY A 8 30.13 57.26 -11.19
N SER A 9 31.00 56.33 -11.60
CA SER A 9 30.81 55.52 -12.80
C SER A 9 29.63 54.57 -12.61
N SER A 10 28.48 54.90 -13.20
CA SER A 10 27.34 54.00 -13.29
C SER A 10 27.65 52.87 -14.29
N VAL A 11 28.15 51.74 -13.78
CA VAL A 11 28.33 50.53 -14.58
C VAL A 11 26.95 50.07 -15.06
N LYS A 12 26.65 50.34 -16.33
CA LYS A 12 25.44 49.88 -16.99
C LYS A 12 25.46 48.36 -17.04
N ARG A 13 24.61 47.75 -16.20
CA ARG A 13 24.42 46.31 -16.08
C ARG A 13 24.01 45.74 -17.45
N LEU A 14 24.91 45.05 -18.14
CA LEU A 14 24.56 44.34 -19.36
C LEU A 14 23.59 43.20 -19.04
N LYS A 15 22.50 43.10 -19.80
CA LYS A 15 21.56 41.98 -19.74
C LYS A 15 22.29 40.70 -20.12
N THR A 16 22.54 39.84 -19.14
CA THR A 16 23.03 38.49 -19.38
C THR A 16 21.96 37.69 -20.12
N ALA A 17 22.28 37.14 -21.30
CA ALA A 17 21.29 36.44 -22.13
C ALA A 17 20.82 35.10 -21.53
N ARG A 18 21.57 34.52 -20.57
CA ARG A 18 21.27 33.22 -19.96
C ARG A 18 21.76 33.13 -18.52
N ALA A 19 20.91 32.65 -17.61
CA ALA A 19 21.27 32.34 -16.21
C ALA A 19 22.05 31.01 -16.10
N CYS A 20 22.90 30.85 -15.07
CA CYS A 20 23.63 29.60 -14.83
C CYS A 20 22.73 28.45 -14.39
N ASP A 21 23.22 27.22 -14.49
CA ASP A 21 22.44 26.00 -14.23
C ASP A 21 21.94 25.92 -12.79
N GLN A 22 22.74 26.33 -11.81
CA GLN A 22 22.33 26.34 -10.39
C GLN A 22 21.25 27.39 -10.10
N CYS A 23 21.38 28.61 -10.64
CA CYS A 23 20.34 29.64 -10.48
C CYS A 23 19.04 29.25 -11.20
N ARG A 24 19.13 28.48 -12.29
CA ARG A 24 17.97 27.98 -13.03
C ARG A 24 17.25 26.87 -12.28
N ARG A 25 17.97 25.92 -11.67
CA ARG A 25 17.38 24.82 -10.88
C ARG A 25 16.46 25.34 -9.77
N VAL A 26 16.91 26.35 -9.04
CA VAL A 26 16.17 26.93 -7.90
C VAL A 26 15.46 28.25 -8.22
N ARG A 27 15.35 28.60 -9.51
CA ARG A 27 14.64 29.77 -10.05
C ARG A 27 14.97 31.10 -9.36
N SER A 28 16.25 31.31 -9.02
CA SER A 28 16.75 32.56 -8.45
C SER A 28 17.35 33.47 -9.52
N ARG A 29 17.42 34.77 -9.26
CA ARG A 29 18.17 35.71 -10.10
C ARG A 29 19.65 35.29 -10.21
N CYS A 30 20.19 35.32 -11.43
CA CYS A 30 21.59 35.04 -11.71
C CYS A 30 22.28 36.36 -12.05
N ASP A 31 23.23 36.77 -11.20
CA ASP A 31 23.96 38.02 -11.35
C ASP A 31 25.41 37.67 -11.71
N ILE A 32 25.70 37.61 -13.01
CA ILE A 32 27.06 37.41 -13.51
C ILE A 32 27.73 38.78 -13.58
N GLU A 33 28.83 38.93 -12.86
CA GLU A 33 29.74 40.06 -13.01
C GLU A 33 30.65 39.75 -14.20
N THR A 34 30.71 40.64 -15.18
CA THR A 34 31.59 40.47 -16.36
C THR A 34 33.05 40.45 -15.92
N PRO A 35 33.89 39.57 -16.46
CA PRO A 35 35.32 39.63 -16.20
C PRO A 35 35.86 40.94 -16.78
N HIS A 36 36.56 41.72 -15.96
CA HIS A 36 37.52 42.68 -16.48
C HIS A 36 38.56 41.88 -17.26
N ALA A 37 38.82 42.28 -18.51
CA ALA A 37 39.78 41.62 -19.39
C ALA A 37 41.16 41.59 -18.68
N GLY A 38 41.53 40.45 -18.11
CA GLY A 38 42.80 40.34 -17.39
C GLY A 38 43.06 39.01 -16.69
N GLU A 39 42.09 38.41 -15.99
CA GLU A 39 42.39 37.29 -15.08
C GLU A 39 41.42 36.11 -15.21
N ASN A 40 42.02 34.92 -15.35
CA ASN A 40 41.39 33.66 -15.75
C ASN A 40 40.68 32.93 -14.58
N GLU A 41 40.13 33.67 -13.61
CA GLU A 41 39.39 33.10 -12.50
C GLU A 41 37.89 33.04 -12.83
N GLY A 42 37.32 31.84 -12.72
CA GLY A 42 36.06 31.44 -13.35
C GLY A 42 34.89 32.41 -13.14
N ASN A 43 34.12 32.60 -14.22
CA ASN A 43 32.88 33.39 -14.30
C ASN A 43 31.76 32.82 -13.40
N ASN A 44 31.94 32.92 -12.09
CA ASN A 44 30.96 32.52 -11.10
C ASN A 44 30.00 33.68 -10.82
N CYS A 45 28.69 33.42 -10.90
CA CYS A 45 27.72 34.44 -10.51
C CYS A 45 27.78 34.73 -9.00
N ALA A 46 27.41 35.94 -8.58
CA ALA A 46 27.51 36.40 -7.18
C ALA A 46 26.80 35.49 -6.17
N ARG A 47 25.78 34.74 -6.62
CA ARG A 47 25.06 33.76 -5.79
C ARG A 47 25.81 32.44 -5.64
N CYS A 48 26.37 31.91 -6.72
CA CYS A 48 27.14 30.67 -6.68
C CYS A 48 28.44 30.88 -5.89
N LYS A 49 29.09 32.05 -6.05
CA LYS A 49 30.26 32.46 -5.27
C LYS A 49 29.98 32.50 -3.77
N ARG A 50 28.90 33.15 -3.32
CA ARG A 50 28.52 33.22 -1.89
C ARG A 50 28.16 31.88 -1.25
N ARG A 51 27.65 30.92 -2.05
CA ARG A 51 27.24 29.60 -1.55
C ARG A 51 28.29 28.51 -1.81
N ASN A 52 29.45 28.90 -2.33
CA ASN A 52 30.51 27.98 -2.74
C ASN A 52 30.00 26.84 -3.65
N LEU A 53 29.15 27.20 -4.62
CA LEU A 53 28.56 26.28 -5.60
C LEU A 53 29.24 26.43 -6.95
N ASP A 54 29.39 25.31 -7.66
CA ASP A 54 29.96 25.29 -9.00
C ASP A 54 29.00 25.95 -10.03
N CYS A 55 29.51 26.96 -10.75
CA CYS A 55 28.72 27.80 -11.65
C CYS A 55 28.90 27.38 -13.11
N ALA A 56 28.09 26.41 -13.56
CA ALA A 56 28.13 25.91 -14.93
C ALA A 56 26.99 26.48 -15.82
N PHE A 57 27.22 26.47 -17.14
CA PHE A 57 26.25 26.85 -18.20
C PHE A 57 26.03 25.73 -19.23
N ILE A 58 26.39 24.50 -18.86
CA ILE A 58 26.55 23.38 -19.78
C ILE A 58 25.20 22.72 -20.07
N LEU A 59 24.27 22.73 -19.11
CA LEU A 59 23.04 21.94 -19.23
C LEU A 59 22.00 22.63 -20.15
N PRO A 60 21.40 21.87 -21.10
CA PRO A 60 20.30 22.33 -21.94
C PRO A 60 19.17 22.98 -21.13
N ILE A 61 18.44 23.93 -21.74
CA ILE A 61 17.45 24.73 -21.00
C ILE A 61 16.33 23.85 -20.39
N ARG A 62 16.02 22.72 -21.03
CA ARG A 62 14.96 21.80 -20.60
C ARG A 62 15.33 21.01 -19.34
N GLU A 63 16.61 20.71 -19.11
CA GLU A 63 17.07 19.85 -17.99
C GLU A 63 17.22 20.60 -16.66
N THR A 64 17.37 21.92 -16.71
CA THR A 64 17.68 22.77 -15.53
C THR A 64 16.52 23.67 -15.11
N ARG A 65 15.44 23.71 -15.88
CA ARG A 65 14.20 24.40 -15.49
C ARG A 65 13.36 23.43 -14.66
N GLY A 66 13.66 23.29 -13.37
CA GLY A 66 12.75 22.60 -12.43
C GLY A 66 11.37 23.25 -12.51
N LYS A 67 10.29 22.47 -12.65
CA LYS A 67 8.91 22.99 -12.59
C LYS A 67 8.72 23.73 -11.25
N ARG A 68 8.06 24.90 -11.26
CA ARG A 68 7.64 25.59 -10.03
C ARG A 68 6.53 24.69 -9.54
N VAL A 69 6.72 24.05 -8.40
CA VAL A 69 5.59 23.75 -7.54
C VAL A 69 5.28 25.09 -6.88
N THR A 70 4.39 25.85 -7.52
CA THR A 70 3.69 26.94 -6.83
C THR A 70 2.52 26.26 -6.14
N ALA A 71 2.45 26.36 -4.82
CA ALA A 71 1.25 26.06 -4.07
C ALA A 71 0.14 27.02 -4.53
N GLN A 72 -0.76 26.54 -5.40
CA GLN A 72 -2.10 27.07 -5.61
C GLN A 72 -2.87 26.18 -6.59
N LYS A 73 -3.94 25.57 -6.06
CA LYS A 73 -5.17 25.13 -6.76
C LYS A 73 -4.96 24.48 -8.13
N GLN A 74 -4.92 23.15 -8.19
CA GLN A 74 -5.06 22.43 -9.46
C GLN A 74 -6.13 21.35 -9.34
N ASP A 75 -7.19 21.59 -10.11
CA ASP A 75 -8.15 20.60 -10.57
C ASP A 75 -7.42 19.40 -11.19
N LEU A 76 -7.78 18.21 -10.73
CA LEU A 76 -7.43 16.94 -11.35
C LEU A 76 -8.21 16.87 -12.67
N ASN A 77 -7.52 16.96 -13.81
CA ASN A 77 -7.88 16.42 -15.14
C ASN A 77 -7.31 17.30 -16.26
N SER A 78 -6.26 16.83 -16.95
CA SER A 78 -6.03 17.04 -18.41
C SER A 78 -4.70 16.42 -18.88
N PRO A 79 -4.69 15.57 -19.93
CA PRO A 79 -3.49 14.95 -20.48
C PRO A 79 -2.78 15.86 -21.50
N THR A 80 -1.43 15.84 -21.50
CA THR A 80 -0.63 16.50 -22.54
C THR A 80 -0.41 15.53 -23.71
N ARG A 81 -0.89 15.95 -24.88
CA ARG A 81 -0.86 15.27 -26.17
C ARG A 81 0.56 15.27 -26.76
N GLU A 82 1.14 14.10 -26.99
CA GLU A 82 2.30 13.92 -27.88
C GLU A 82 1.84 13.16 -29.14
N SER A 83 2.14 13.72 -30.32
CA SER A 83 1.95 13.05 -31.62
C SER A 83 3.27 12.39 -32.06
N PRO A 84 3.24 11.26 -32.78
CA PRO A 84 4.42 10.43 -33.04
C PRO A 84 5.14 10.81 -34.34
N SER A 85 6.46 10.65 -34.33
CA SER A 85 7.26 10.53 -35.56
C SER A 85 7.45 9.06 -35.91
N THR A 86 7.38 8.83 -37.21
CA THR A 86 7.35 7.58 -37.97
C THR A 86 8.62 6.76 -37.81
N GLU A 87 8.51 5.48 -37.42
CA GLU A 87 9.41 4.42 -37.89
C GLU A 87 8.85 2.99 -37.62
N ALA A 88 8.60 2.29 -38.72
CA ALA A 88 8.65 0.85 -38.97
C ALA A 88 7.96 -0.17 -38.04
N SER A 89 6.78 -0.61 -38.49
CA SER A 89 6.19 -1.96 -38.44
C SER A 89 7.00 -3.08 -37.76
N ARG A 90 6.57 -3.45 -36.55
CA ARG A 90 6.35 -4.86 -36.19
C ARG A 90 4.99 -5.00 -35.51
N THR A 91 4.18 -5.86 -36.09
CA THR A 91 2.82 -6.23 -35.74
C THR A 91 2.75 -6.67 -34.26
N PHE A 92 2.27 -5.79 -33.38
CA PHE A 92 1.80 -6.16 -32.05
C PHE A 92 0.31 -5.88 -31.99
N ALA A 93 -0.46 -6.92 -31.69
CA ALA A 93 -1.90 -6.82 -31.49
C ALA A 93 -2.22 -5.77 -30.44
N THR A 94 -3.00 -4.76 -30.82
CA THR A 94 -3.79 -3.97 -29.87
C THR A 94 -4.65 -4.93 -29.04
N PRO A 95 -4.79 -4.75 -27.71
CA PRO A 95 -5.65 -5.57 -26.88
C PRO A 95 -7.11 -5.13 -27.10
N SER A 96 -7.63 -5.40 -28.30
CA SER A 96 -9.04 -5.17 -28.67
C SER A 96 -9.89 -6.43 -28.44
N THR A 97 -9.31 -7.50 -27.89
CA THR A 97 -9.97 -8.80 -27.67
C THR A 97 -10.46 -9.03 -26.24
N VAL A 98 -10.38 -8.03 -25.35
CA VAL A 98 -10.95 -8.13 -23.99
C VAL A 98 -12.44 -7.70 -23.94
N ASN A 99 -13.00 -7.24 -25.06
CA ASN A 99 -14.39 -6.75 -25.20
C ASN A 99 -15.49 -7.85 -25.13
N ALA A 100 -15.21 -9.02 -24.56
CA ALA A 100 -16.16 -10.14 -24.48
C ALA A 100 -16.49 -10.57 -23.04
N TYR A 101 -16.19 -9.76 -22.04
CA TYR A 101 -16.63 -10.00 -20.67
C TYR A 101 -17.77 -9.03 -20.30
N PRO A 102 -18.85 -9.50 -19.65
CA PRO A 102 -19.86 -8.61 -19.08
C PRO A 102 -19.16 -7.63 -18.16
N ASP A 103 -19.53 -6.35 -18.25
CA ASP A 103 -18.90 -5.26 -17.54
C ASP A 103 -18.88 -5.54 -16.02
N PRO A 104 -17.74 -5.95 -15.45
CA PRO A 104 -17.69 -6.31 -14.04
C PRO A 104 -17.78 -5.06 -13.16
N THR A 105 -17.74 -3.86 -13.74
CA THR A 105 -17.67 -2.58 -13.00
C THR A 105 -18.93 -2.30 -12.19
N GLU A 106 -20.09 -2.88 -12.52
CA GLU A 106 -21.31 -2.66 -11.72
C GLU A 106 -21.30 -3.47 -10.42
N GLY A 107 -20.98 -4.77 -10.49
CA GLY A 107 -20.82 -5.63 -9.30
C GLY A 107 -19.57 -5.30 -8.49
N PHE A 108 -18.46 -5.00 -9.17
CA PHE A 108 -17.19 -4.62 -8.54
C PHE A 108 -17.20 -3.17 -8.03
N GLY A 109 -17.92 -2.26 -8.68
CA GLY A 109 -18.06 -0.87 -8.24
C GLY A 109 -18.81 -0.77 -6.92
N ALA A 110 -19.88 -1.55 -6.74
CA ALA A 110 -20.58 -1.65 -5.46
C ALA A 110 -19.72 -2.33 -4.37
N PHE A 111 -18.90 -3.32 -4.73
CA PHE A 111 -17.95 -3.94 -3.80
C PHE A 111 -16.83 -2.97 -3.38
N LEU A 112 -16.21 -2.26 -4.32
CA LEU A 112 -15.16 -1.29 -4.02
C LEU A 112 -15.68 -0.10 -3.23
N ALA A 113 -16.78 0.52 -3.69
CA ALA A 113 -17.32 1.74 -3.09
C ALA A 113 -17.73 1.55 -1.64
N ASN A 114 -18.16 0.34 -1.25
CA ASN A 114 -18.63 0.06 0.10
C ASN A 114 -17.55 -0.53 1.02
N TYR A 115 -16.52 -1.20 0.48
CA TYR A 115 -15.66 -2.06 1.30
C TYR A 115 -14.15 -1.81 1.17
N ILE A 116 -13.68 -1.13 0.12
CA ILE A 116 -12.25 -0.86 -0.12
C ILE A 116 -12.07 0.64 -0.36
N PRO A 117 -11.79 1.45 0.69
CA PRO A 117 -11.66 2.92 0.58
C PRO A 117 -10.30 3.35 -0.01
N ILE A 118 -9.83 2.58 -0.97
CA ILE A 118 -8.50 2.64 -1.58
C ILE A 118 -8.63 2.79 -3.09
N ILE A 119 -9.79 2.45 -3.68
CA ILE A 119 -10.04 2.64 -5.11
C ILE A 119 -11.44 3.22 -5.26
N THR A 120 -11.51 4.40 -5.84
CA THR A 120 -12.78 5.03 -6.22
C THR A 120 -13.13 4.67 -7.67
N PRO A 121 -14.42 4.73 -8.06
CA PRO A 121 -14.80 4.59 -9.46
C PRO A 121 -14.10 5.59 -10.38
N GLU A 122 -13.82 6.80 -9.87
CA GLU A 122 -13.08 7.84 -10.59
C GLU A 122 -11.66 7.38 -10.94
N ASP A 123 -10.97 6.68 -10.04
CA ASP A 123 -9.62 6.17 -10.28
C ASP A 123 -9.55 5.15 -11.43
N ILE A 124 -10.61 4.35 -11.60
CA ILE A 124 -10.73 3.29 -12.62
C ILE A 124 -11.00 3.89 -14.01
N SER A 125 -11.79 4.95 -14.05
CA SER A 125 -12.20 5.63 -15.28
C SER A 125 -11.10 6.44 -15.98
N HIS A 126 -9.95 6.62 -15.33
CA HIS A 126 -8.85 7.41 -15.88
C HIS A 126 -8.09 6.64 -17.00
N ASP A 127 -7.80 7.30 -18.13
CA ASP A 127 -7.16 6.68 -19.32
C ASP A 127 -5.80 6.00 -19.04
N SER A 128 -5.11 6.40 -17.96
CA SER A 128 -3.83 5.82 -17.54
C SER A 128 -3.95 4.67 -16.54
N SER A 129 -5.15 4.32 -16.09
CA SER A 129 -5.42 3.32 -15.04
C SER A 129 -5.53 1.89 -15.55
N ILE A 130 -5.00 1.59 -16.74
CA ILE A 130 -5.06 0.27 -17.35
C ILE A 130 -4.57 -0.81 -16.38
N LEU A 131 -3.42 -0.59 -15.73
CA LEU A 131 -2.86 -1.54 -14.78
C LEU A 131 -3.79 -1.72 -13.56
N LEU A 132 -4.31 -0.63 -13.02
CA LEU A 132 -5.23 -0.65 -11.89
C LEU A 132 -6.50 -1.44 -12.22
N ASN A 133 -7.04 -1.26 -13.42
CA ASN A 133 -8.23 -1.96 -13.91
C ASN A 133 -8.01 -3.47 -14.01
N PHE A 134 -6.86 -3.91 -14.55
CA PHE A 134 -6.53 -5.33 -14.56
C PHE A 134 -6.33 -5.91 -13.15
N CYS A 135 -5.73 -5.15 -12.22
CA CYS A 135 -5.55 -5.59 -10.83
C CYS A 135 -6.91 -5.72 -10.13
N ALA A 136 -7.79 -4.76 -10.35
CA ALA A 136 -9.17 -4.75 -9.89
C ALA A 136 -9.92 -6.00 -10.37
N TRP A 137 -9.90 -6.28 -11.69
CA TRP A 137 -10.55 -7.47 -12.25
C TRP A 137 -9.99 -8.77 -11.71
N LEU A 138 -8.67 -8.86 -11.55
CA LEU A 138 -8.05 -10.02 -10.96
C LEU A 138 -8.51 -10.21 -9.52
N LEU A 139 -8.56 -9.14 -8.71
CA LEU A 139 -9.06 -9.20 -7.33
C LEU A 139 -10.48 -9.76 -7.27
N THR A 140 -11.39 -9.28 -8.11
CA THR A 140 -12.77 -9.80 -8.19
C THR A 140 -12.80 -11.29 -8.52
N ALA A 141 -12.04 -11.70 -9.53
CA ALA A 141 -11.98 -13.10 -9.95
C ALA A 141 -11.42 -14.00 -8.84
N LEU A 142 -10.45 -13.51 -8.06
CA LEU A 142 -9.83 -14.27 -6.98
C LEU A 142 -10.74 -14.38 -5.74
N CYS A 143 -11.51 -13.34 -5.42
CA CYS A 143 -12.45 -13.33 -4.29
C CYS A 143 -13.76 -14.12 -4.55
N SER A 144 -14.02 -14.51 -5.79
CA SER A 144 -15.19 -15.32 -6.17
C SER A 144 -14.89 -16.81 -6.07
N GLU A 145 -15.63 -17.53 -5.23
CA GLU A 145 -15.50 -18.98 -5.08
C GLU A 145 -15.93 -19.74 -6.34
N SER A 146 -16.92 -19.19 -7.07
CA SER A 146 -17.46 -19.78 -8.30
C SER A 146 -16.60 -19.51 -9.54
N SER A 147 -15.67 -18.54 -9.47
CA SER A 147 -14.90 -18.11 -10.64
C SER A 147 -13.90 -19.19 -11.08
N PRO A 148 -13.81 -19.53 -12.38
CA PRO A 148 -12.92 -20.58 -12.87
C PRO A 148 -11.45 -20.11 -12.92
N ASP A 149 -10.52 -20.94 -12.42
CA ASP A 149 -9.07 -20.66 -12.39
C ASP A 149 -8.46 -20.15 -13.71
N PRO A 150 -8.84 -20.67 -14.91
CA PRO A 150 -8.31 -20.19 -16.17
C PRO A 150 -8.55 -18.70 -16.46
N VAL A 151 -9.57 -18.09 -15.85
CA VAL A 151 -9.83 -16.64 -16.00
C VAL A 151 -8.79 -15.84 -15.23
N ALA A 152 -8.54 -16.22 -13.98
CA ALA A 152 -7.51 -15.60 -13.15
C ALA A 152 -6.12 -15.76 -13.77
N ASP A 153 -5.80 -16.93 -14.31
CA ASP A 153 -4.50 -17.19 -14.93
C ASP A 153 -4.27 -16.37 -16.22
N ARG A 154 -5.32 -16.20 -17.04
CA ARG A 154 -5.26 -15.29 -18.20
C ARG A 154 -5.03 -13.83 -17.79
N LEU A 155 -5.70 -13.38 -16.73
CA LEU A 155 -5.51 -12.02 -16.20
C LEU A 155 -4.09 -11.83 -15.64
N ARG A 156 -3.56 -12.81 -14.89
CA ARG A 156 -2.16 -12.81 -14.42
C ARG A 156 -1.16 -12.72 -15.57
N THR A 157 -1.32 -13.56 -16.59
CA THR A 157 -0.46 -13.56 -17.79
C THR A 157 -0.50 -12.20 -18.50
N SER A 158 -1.68 -11.60 -18.60
CA SER A 158 -1.87 -10.29 -19.23
C SER A 158 -1.21 -9.17 -18.42
N LEU A 159 -1.33 -9.22 -17.09
CA LEU A 159 -0.66 -8.30 -16.17
C LEU A 159 0.86 -8.40 -16.30
N GLU A 160 1.42 -9.61 -16.27
CA GLU A 160 2.86 -9.81 -16.42
C GLU A 160 3.39 -9.26 -17.76
N ALA A 161 2.69 -9.52 -18.86
CA ALA A 161 3.03 -8.97 -20.17
C ALA A 161 2.96 -7.43 -20.20
N TYR A 162 1.96 -6.82 -19.54
CA TYR A 162 1.86 -5.37 -19.43
C TYR A 162 3.03 -4.79 -18.62
N MET A 163 3.39 -5.41 -17.49
CA MET A 163 4.48 -4.97 -16.64
C MET A 163 5.84 -4.99 -17.35
N LEU A 164 6.08 -6.01 -18.19
CA LEU A 164 7.28 -6.13 -19.01
C LEU A 164 7.37 -5.05 -20.11
N THR A 165 6.24 -4.67 -20.70
CA THR A 165 6.22 -3.78 -21.87
C THR A 165 6.15 -2.30 -21.53
N LYS A 166 5.36 -1.92 -20.53
CA LYS A 166 5.10 -0.50 -20.20
C LYS A 166 5.90 0.03 -19.02
N SER A 167 6.49 -0.85 -18.20
CA SER A 167 7.29 -0.48 -17.02
C SER A 167 6.63 0.64 -16.19
N PRO A 168 5.42 0.42 -15.63
CA PRO A 168 4.69 1.41 -14.85
C PRO A 168 5.45 1.89 -13.60
N PHE A 169 6.55 1.22 -13.25
CA PHE A 169 7.46 1.54 -12.16
C PHE A 169 8.26 2.85 -12.29
N LYS A 170 8.19 3.57 -13.41
CA LYS A 170 9.06 4.73 -13.66
C LYS A 170 8.51 6.08 -13.16
N THR A 171 7.20 6.19 -13.04
CA THR A 171 6.54 7.47 -12.72
C THR A 171 5.68 7.32 -11.48
N PRO A 172 6.01 8.03 -10.38
CA PRO A 172 5.14 8.10 -9.21
C PRO A 172 3.79 8.72 -9.62
N ALA A 173 2.72 7.95 -9.46
CA ALA A 173 1.35 8.38 -9.71
C ALA A 173 0.42 7.59 -8.78
N LEU A 174 -0.70 8.20 -8.39
CA LEU A 174 -1.66 7.60 -7.46
C LEU A 174 -2.13 6.21 -7.92
N HIS A 175 -2.55 6.06 -9.19
CA HIS A 175 -2.97 4.79 -9.78
C HIS A 175 -1.85 3.75 -9.84
N ASN A 176 -0.60 4.17 -10.02
CA ASN A 176 0.54 3.25 -10.00
C ASN A 176 0.80 2.72 -8.59
N VAL A 177 0.64 3.55 -7.55
CA VAL A 177 0.75 3.10 -6.15
C VAL A 177 -0.35 2.10 -5.83
N GLN A 178 -1.62 2.43 -6.13
CA GLN A 178 -2.77 1.54 -5.91
C GLN A 178 -2.58 0.20 -6.62
N ALA A 179 -2.18 0.22 -7.89
CA ALA A 179 -1.98 -1.00 -8.66
C ALA A 179 -0.82 -1.85 -8.13
N LEU A 180 0.32 -1.24 -7.76
CA LEU A 180 1.45 -1.98 -7.19
C LEU A 180 1.11 -2.60 -5.83
N MET A 181 0.32 -1.89 -5.02
CA MET A 181 -0.18 -2.37 -3.75
C MET A 181 -1.07 -3.60 -3.93
N LEU A 182 -2.03 -3.55 -4.87
CA LEU A 182 -2.84 -4.72 -5.25
C LEU A 182 -1.98 -5.86 -5.80
N LEU A 183 -1.03 -5.59 -6.70
CA LEU A 183 -0.16 -6.64 -7.25
C LEU A 183 0.68 -7.35 -6.20
N ALA A 184 1.07 -6.64 -5.14
CA ALA A 184 1.77 -7.24 -4.00
C ALA A 184 0.87 -8.18 -3.19
N LEU A 185 -0.45 -8.09 -3.31
CA LEU A 185 -1.41 -9.07 -2.75
C LEU A 185 -1.71 -10.23 -3.73
N LEU A 186 -1.70 -9.97 -5.04
CA LEU A 186 -2.35 -10.84 -6.04
C LEU A 186 -1.41 -11.68 -6.92
N VAL A 187 -0.17 -11.23 -7.17
CA VAL A 187 0.62 -11.69 -8.34
C VAL A 187 1.98 -12.30 -7.97
N ASP A 188 2.38 -12.44 -6.70
CA ASP A 188 3.67 -13.08 -6.44
C ASP A 188 3.90 -13.63 -5.02
N GLU A 189 4.15 -14.93 -4.94
CA GLU A 189 4.67 -15.55 -3.71
C GLU A 189 6.16 -15.22 -3.49
N LYS A 190 6.91 -14.82 -4.52
CA LYS A 190 8.37 -14.63 -4.43
C LYS A 190 8.82 -13.18 -4.58
N SER A 191 8.04 -12.32 -5.25
CA SER A 191 8.40 -10.91 -5.49
C SER A 191 7.50 -9.86 -4.83
N TYR A 192 6.61 -10.24 -3.90
CA TYR A 192 5.77 -9.27 -3.16
C TYR A 192 6.59 -8.13 -2.58
N GLY A 193 7.80 -8.43 -2.04
CA GLY A 193 8.71 -7.43 -1.48
C GLY A 193 9.11 -6.34 -2.48
N LEU A 194 9.36 -6.68 -3.76
CA LEU A 194 9.77 -5.69 -4.76
C LEU A 194 8.62 -4.76 -5.15
N LYS A 195 7.45 -5.34 -5.44
CA LYS A 195 6.26 -4.58 -5.86
C LYS A 195 5.77 -3.67 -4.73
N PHE A 196 5.71 -4.21 -3.51
CA PHE A 196 5.33 -3.46 -2.32
C PHE A 196 6.34 -2.34 -2.01
N THR A 197 7.64 -2.64 -2.00
CA THR A 197 8.69 -1.62 -1.77
C THR A 197 8.61 -0.50 -2.81
N MET A 198 8.31 -0.83 -4.06
CA MET A 198 8.14 0.18 -5.11
C MET A 198 6.89 1.05 -4.86
N ALA A 199 5.77 0.46 -4.43
CA ALA A 199 4.57 1.19 -4.05
C ALA A 199 4.88 2.20 -2.93
N VAL A 200 5.57 1.76 -1.86
CA VAL A 200 5.98 2.63 -0.74
C VAL A 200 6.90 3.76 -1.21
N ARG A 201 7.90 3.46 -2.06
CA ARG A 201 8.80 4.49 -2.62
C ARG A 201 8.05 5.53 -3.45
N MET A 202 7.09 5.11 -4.26
CA MET A 202 6.25 6.01 -5.03
C MET A 202 5.36 6.87 -4.13
N ALA A 203 4.73 6.27 -3.12
CA ALA A 203 3.94 6.99 -2.12
C ALA A 203 4.77 8.06 -1.40
N CYS A 204 6.00 7.72 -1.00
CA CYS A 204 6.92 8.68 -0.39
C CYS A 204 7.32 9.81 -1.36
N SER A 205 7.51 9.50 -2.64
CA SER A 205 7.80 10.50 -3.68
C SER A 205 6.63 11.47 -3.92
N LEU A 206 5.41 11.01 -3.64
CA LEU A 206 4.18 11.82 -3.66
C LEU A 206 3.94 12.55 -2.32
N GLY A 207 4.79 12.36 -1.32
CA GLY A 207 4.71 13.02 -0.01
C GLY A 207 3.69 12.42 0.96
N TRP A 208 3.17 11.20 0.71
CA TRP A 208 2.15 10.58 1.57
C TRP A 208 2.66 10.24 2.98
N ASN A 209 3.98 10.15 3.14
CA ASN A 209 4.67 9.84 4.39
C ASN A 209 4.97 11.07 5.26
N LEU A 210 4.54 12.25 4.85
CA LEU A 210 4.74 13.51 5.58
C LEU A 210 3.51 13.82 6.43
N GLN A 211 3.68 14.55 7.55
CA GLN A 211 2.52 14.96 8.35
C GLN A 211 1.67 15.98 7.56
N PRO A 212 0.34 15.81 7.52
CA PRO A 212 -0.54 16.83 6.97
C PRO A 212 -0.37 18.11 7.79
N SER A 213 -0.22 19.26 7.12
CA SER A 213 -0.27 20.56 7.80
C SER A 213 -1.70 20.79 8.27
N ASP A 214 -1.90 21.29 9.49
CA ASP A 214 -3.22 21.54 10.13
C ASP A 214 -4.17 22.46 9.31
N ALA A 215 -3.70 23.03 8.20
CA ALA A 215 -4.44 23.94 7.33
C ALA A 215 -5.04 23.26 6.06
N GLU A 216 -4.78 21.97 5.82
CA GLU A 216 -5.13 21.27 4.57
C GLU A 216 -6.06 20.05 4.77
N GLU A 217 -7.01 20.13 5.70
CA GLU A 217 -8.08 19.12 5.83
C GLU A 217 -9.17 19.32 4.75
N GLY A 218 -8.88 18.86 3.54
CA GLY A 218 -9.87 18.62 2.48
C GLY A 218 -10.15 17.13 2.27
N ASP A 219 -11.23 16.78 1.58
CA ASP A 219 -11.64 15.40 1.30
C ASP A 219 -10.54 14.55 0.63
N GLY A 220 -9.79 15.14 -0.32
CA GLY A 220 -8.64 14.49 -0.96
C GLY A 220 -7.48 14.16 0.01
N SER A 221 -7.37 14.87 1.13
CA SER A 221 -6.38 14.59 2.19
C SER A 221 -6.75 13.33 2.99
N ALA A 222 -8.04 13.15 3.28
CA ALA A 222 -8.55 11.95 3.95
C ALA A 222 -8.39 10.70 3.08
N TYR A 223 -8.63 10.82 1.76
CA TYR A 223 -8.45 9.72 0.83
C TYR A 223 -7.00 9.24 0.76
N VAL A 224 -6.04 10.16 0.55
CA VAL A 224 -4.61 9.83 0.52
C VAL A 224 -4.13 9.27 1.86
N ARG A 225 -4.68 9.75 2.99
CA ARG A 225 -4.42 9.18 4.31
C ARG A 225 -4.86 7.72 4.40
N ASN A 226 -6.04 7.37 3.88
CA ASN A 226 -6.50 5.97 3.85
C ASN A 226 -5.61 5.09 2.94
N LEU A 227 -5.14 5.63 1.81
CA LEU A 227 -4.17 4.93 0.94
C LEU A 227 -2.85 4.67 1.64
N TRP A 228 -2.34 5.63 2.40
CA TRP A 228 -1.14 5.44 3.21
C TRP A 228 -1.34 4.37 4.29
N TRP A 229 -2.49 4.41 4.98
CA TRP A 229 -2.84 3.39 5.96
C TRP A 229 -2.99 1.99 5.33
N ALA A 230 -3.49 1.89 4.10
CA ALA A 230 -3.56 0.62 3.41
C ALA A 230 -2.17 0.01 3.16
N LEU A 231 -1.18 0.84 2.80
CA LEU A 231 0.21 0.40 2.70
C LEU A 231 0.76 -0.06 4.06
N VAL A 232 0.48 0.69 5.14
CA VAL A 232 0.90 0.32 6.50
C VAL A 232 0.30 -1.03 6.93
N ILE A 233 -1.00 -1.21 6.76
CA ILE A 233 -1.70 -2.47 7.03
C ILE A 233 -1.02 -3.60 6.25
N GLN A 234 -0.85 -3.42 4.95
CA GLN A 234 -0.25 -4.45 4.10
C GLN A 234 1.19 -4.79 4.49
N ASP A 235 2.01 -3.82 4.90
CA ASP A 235 3.39 -4.07 5.36
C ASP A 235 3.42 -4.99 6.60
N ILE A 236 2.49 -4.78 7.54
CA ILE A 236 2.36 -5.58 8.77
C ILE A 236 1.97 -7.02 8.42
N TRP A 237 0.94 -7.21 7.57
CA TRP A 237 0.48 -8.55 7.19
C TRP A 237 1.48 -9.27 6.27
N LEU A 238 2.17 -8.54 5.39
CA LEU A 238 3.24 -9.11 4.57
C LEU A 238 4.40 -9.58 5.44
N TYR A 239 4.76 -8.86 6.51
CA TYR A 239 5.77 -9.33 7.46
C TYR A 239 5.36 -10.66 8.10
N LEU A 240 4.11 -10.79 8.55
CA LEU A 240 3.61 -12.05 9.11
C LEU A 240 3.70 -13.18 8.08
N TYR A 241 3.26 -12.90 6.85
CA TYR A 241 3.27 -13.86 5.75
C TYR A 241 4.68 -14.34 5.39
N SER A 242 5.61 -13.40 5.25
CA SER A 242 6.90 -13.64 4.62
C SER A 242 8.11 -13.74 5.55
N GLY A 243 8.01 -13.16 6.75
CA GLY A 243 9.17 -12.91 7.60
C GLY A 243 10.11 -11.81 7.11
N LEU A 244 9.84 -11.16 5.95
CA LEU A 244 10.66 -10.04 5.49
C LEU A 244 10.40 -8.81 6.36
N PRO A 245 11.44 -8.08 6.80
CA PRO A 245 11.29 -6.88 7.62
C PRO A 245 10.36 -5.83 7.00
N MET A 246 9.46 -5.28 7.83
CA MET A 246 8.57 -4.18 7.46
C MET A 246 9.36 -2.99 6.88
N VAL A 247 8.88 -2.47 5.76
CA VAL A 247 9.48 -1.34 5.03
C VAL A 247 9.14 0.00 5.69
N ILE A 248 7.94 0.13 6.24
CA ILE A 248 7.40 1.34 6.85
C ILE A 248 7.75 1.35 8.34
N ASN A 249 8.69 2.22 8.72
CA ASN A 249 9.06 2.45 10.11
C ASN A 249 8.39 3.71 10.66
N TYR A 250 7.69 3.59 11.80
CA TYR A 250 6.96 4.69 12.42
C TYR A 250 7.86 5.81 12.94
N LYS A 251 9.17 5.54 13.11
CA LYS A 251 10.17 6.56 13.46
C LYS A 251 10.53 7.46 12.29
N ASP A 252 10.47 6.91 11.08
CA ASP A 252 10.96 7.56 9.87
C ASP A 252 9.82 8.17 9.04
N PHE A 253 8.59 7.69 9.23
CA PHE A 253 7.42 8.12 8.48
C PHE A 253 6.32 8.65 9.39
N ALA A 254 5.67 9.72 8.95
CA ALA A 254 4.44 10.16 9.57
C ALA A 254 3.34 9.12 9.32
N VAL A 255 2.74 8.64 10.39
CA VAL A 255 1.56 7.78 10.34
C VAL A 255 0.42 8.58 10.99
N PRO A 256 -0.48 9.18 10.19
CA PRO A 256 -1.54 10.06 10.69
C PRO A 256 -2.49 9.31 11.62
N ARG A 257 -3.05 9.96 12.65
CA ARG A 257 -4.04 9.33 13.54
C ARG A 257 -5.32 8.95 12.77
N LEU A 258 -6.05 7.95 13.28
CA LEU A 258 -7.41 7.69 12.79
C LEU A 258 -8.28 8.93 13.00
N THR A 259 -9.19 9.14 12.06
CA THR A 259 -10.14 10.26 12.05
C THR A 259 -11.56 9.72 12.00
N GLU A 260 -12.53 10.52 12.45
CA GLU A 260 -13.96 10.16 12.40
C GLU A 260 -14.47 9.87 10.97
N THR A 261 -13.76 10.34 9.94
CA THR A 261 -14.10 10.12 8.53
C THR A 261 -13.61 8.77 7.98
N THR A 262 -12.92 7.95 8.79
CA THR A 262 -12.40 6.66 8.36
C THR A 262 -13.53 5.62 8.29
N PRO A 263 -13.69 4.88 7.17
CA PRO A 263 -14.74 3.87 7.06
C PRO A 263 -14.65 2.79 8.16
N PRO A 264 -15.79 2.37 8.77
CA PRO A 264 -15.77 1.53 9.96
C PRO A 264 -14.99 0.22 9.79
N LEU A 265 -15.23 -0.50 8.69
CA LEU A 265 -14.53 -1.76 8.41
C LEU A 265 -13.01 -1.56 8.26
N PHE A 266 -12.60 -0.47 7.62
CA PHE A 266 -11.20 -0.13 7.45
C PHE A 266 -10.54 0.24 8.79
N ALA A 267 -11.26 0.93 9.67
CA ALA A 267 -10.82 1.21 11.04
C ALA A 267 -10.62 -0.08 11.85
N HIS A 268 -11.49 -1.07 11.69
CA HIS A 268 -11.32 -2.38 12.32
C HIS A 268 -10.10 -3.14 11.79
N LEU A 269 -9.91 -3.17 10.47
CA LEU A 269 -8.74 -3.78 9.85
C LEU A 269 -7.44 -3.13 10.34
N LEU A 270 -7.42 -1.80 10.41
CA LEU A 270 -6.28 -1.05 10.93
C LEU A 270 -6.00 -1.39 12.39
N THR A 271 -7.02 -1.41 13.24
CA THR A 271 -6.88 -1.70 14.67
C THR A 271 -6.32 -3.11 14.89
N LEU A 272 -6.82 -4.12 14.17
CA LEU A 272 -6.27 -5.48 14.23
C LEU A 272 -4.81 -5.53 13.77
N SER A 273 -4.46 -4.77 12.73
CA SER A 273 -3.09 -4.69 12.21
C SER A 273 -2.15 -4.06 13.24
N GLU A 274 -2.58 -3.03 13.98
CA GLU A 274 -1.78 -2.45 15.06
C GLU A 274 -1.60 -3.41 16.25
N ILE A 275 -2.64 -4.17 16.60
CA ILE A 275 -2.53 -5.22 17.62
C ILE A 275 -1.51 -6.27 17.16
N LEU A 276 -1.63 -6.75 15.92
CA LEU A 276 -0.68 -7.69 15.31
C LEU A 276 0.76 -7.15 15.37
N ARG A 277 0.96 -5.90 14.97
CA ARG A 277 2.26 -5.23 15.02
C ARG A 277 2.82 -5.18 16.44
N SER A 278 1.97 -4.98 17.45
CA SER A 278 2.40 -4.96 18.85
C SER A 278 2.86 -6.33 19.37
N ILE A 279 2.28 -7.42 18.87
CA ILE A 279 2.71 -8.80 19.16
C ILE A 279 4.09 -9.04 18.54
N ILE A 280 4.23 -8.62 17.27
CA ILE A 280 5.43 -8.88 16.47
C ILE A 280 6.62 -8.00 16.89
N ARG A 281 6.38 -6.73 17.20
CA ARG A 281 7.39 -5.74 17.62
C ARG A 281 6.95 -5.04 18.91
N PRO A 282 7.14 -5.68 20.08
CA PRO A 282 6.71 -5.11 21.37
C PRO A 282 7.31 -3.73 21.69
N THR A 283 8.46 -3.39 21.11
CA THR A 283 9.11 -2.09 21.28
C THR A 283 8.36 -0.91 20.64
N SER A 284 7.34 -1.14 19.80
CA SER A 284 6.59 -0.04 19.18
C SER A 284 5.57 0.65 20.08
N LEU A 285 5.01 -0.05 21.08
CA LEU A 285 4.10 0.55 22.06
C LEU A 285 4.86 1.23 23.22
N ALA A 286 6.11 0.81 23.47
CA ALA A 286 6.91 1.28 24.60
C ALA A 286 7.35 2.76 24.52
N GLU A 287 7.22 3.41 23.36
CA GLU A 287 7.48 4.85 23.20
C GLU A 287 6.31 5.73 23.69
N SER A 288 5.13 5.12 23.92
CA SER A 288 3.99 5.75 24.57
C SER A 288 3.91 5.27 26.02
N THR A 289 4.55 6.00 26.96
CA THR A 289 4.43 5.83 28.43
C THR A 289 4.16 4.39 28.94
N PRO A 290 5.21 3.62 29.31
CA PRO A 290 5.13 2.16 29.51
C PRO A 290 4.22 1.65 30.66
N ARG A 291 3.52 2.52 31.40
CA ARG A 291 2.67 2.13 32.53
C ARG A 291 1.16 2.17 32.26
N LEU A 292 0.72 2.69 31.11
CA LEU A 292 -0.71 2.80 30.76
C LEU A 292 -1.07 2.19 29.39
N ALA A 293 -0.11 1.73 28.60
CA ALA A 293 -0.41 1.12 27.31
C ALA A 293 -1.12 -0.25 27.52
N PRO A 294 -2.29 -0.48 26.90
CA PRO A 294 -3.00 -1.75 27.03
C PRO A 294 -2.13 -2.89 26.48
N THR A 295 -2.23 -4.07 27.10
CA THR A 295 -1.60 -5.28 26.53
C THR A 295 -2.26 -5.63 25.19
N PRO A 296 -1.58 -6.36 24.28
CA PRO A 296 -2.20 -6.77 23.01
C PRO A 296 -3.53 -7.52 23.20
N HIS A 297 -3.63 -8.34 24.26
CA HIS A 297 -4.87 -9.01 24.63
C HIS A 297 -5.98 -8.02 25.06
N GLN A 298 -5.66 -7.04 25.92
CA GLN A 298 -6.63 -6.01 26.32
C GLN A 298 -7.11 -5.19 25.13
N ALA A 299 -6.20 -4.82 24.21
CA ALA A 299 -6.55 -4.12 22.99
C ALA A 299 -7.48 -4.95 22.09
N LEU A 300 -7.26 -6.26 22.00
CA LEU A 300 -8.13 -7.18 21.27
C LEU A 300 -9.55 -7.26 21.87
N LEU A 301 -9.67 -7.30 23.21
CA LEU A 301 -10.98 -7.29 23.88
C LEU A 301 -11.76 -5.99 23.64
N VAL A 302 -11.07 -4.84 23.67
CA VAL A 302 -11.68 -3.55 23.30
C VAL A 302 -12.18 -3.58 21.85
N TRP A 303 -11.36 -4.11 20.95
CA TRP A 303 -11.77 -4.27 19.54
C TRP A 303 -13.00 -5.17 19.40
N GLU A 304 -13.04 -6.32 20.06
CA GLU A 304 -14.18 -7.27 20.02
C GLU A 304 -15.48 -6.60 20.46
N SER A 305 -15.43 -5.79 21.53
CA SER A 305 -16.60 -5.05 22.01
C SER A 305 -17.10 -4.01 20.99
N SER A 306 -16.19 -3.41 20.22
CA SER A 306 -16.53 -2.42 19.19
C SER A 306 -17.06 -3.06 17.90
N PHE A 307 -16.54 -4.23 17.50
CA PHE A 307 -16.92 -4.89 16.25
C PHE A 307 -18.33 -5.48 16.31
N ALA A 308 -18.72 -6.06 17.46
CA ALA A 308 -20.08 -6.60 17.67
C ALA A 308 -21.19 -5.55 17.48
N LEU A 309 -20.89 -4.26 17.71
CA LEU A 309 -21.82 -3.15 17.49
C LEU A 309 -21.97 -2.79 16.00
N VAL A 310 -20.99 -3.12 15.16
CA VAL A 310 -21.03 -2.84 13.72
C VAL A 310 -21.73 -3.97 12.97
N GLU A 311 -21.49 -5.23 13.34
CA GLU A 311 -22.15 -6.39 12.73
C GLU A 311 -23.68 -6.31 12.86
N THR A 312 -24.18 -5.80 13.99
CA THR A 312 -25.61 -5.57 14.23
C THR A 312 -26.23 -4.41 13.43
N GLN A 313 -25.42 -3.53 12.82
CA GLN A 313 -25.90 -2.42 11.98
C GLN A 313 -25.88 -2.73 10.47
N VAL A 314 -25.08 -3.71 10.03
CA VAL A 314 -24.93 -4.05 8.60
C VAL A 314 -26.03 -5.01 8.10
N ASP A 315 -26.78 -5.64 9.01
CA ASP A 315 -27.89 -6.52 8.68
C ASP A 315 -29.22 -5.75 8.40
N THR A 316 -29.43 -5.27 7.16
CA THR A 316 -30.71 -5.33 6.38
C THR A 316 -30.72 -4.46 5.10
N PRO A 317 -31.49 -4.76 4.03
CA PRO A 317 -32.11 -6.03 3.60
C PRO A 317 -31.59 -6.53 2.23
N ILE A 318 -31.42 -7.85 2.11
CA ILE A 318 -31.24 -8.52 0.81
C ILE A 318 -32.60 -8.55 0.10
N SER A 319 -32.71 -7.86 -1.04
CA SER A 319 -33.82 -8.07 -1.98
C SER A 319 -33.75 -9.51 -2.53
N PRO A 320 -34.81 -10.32 -2.44
CA PRO A 320 -34.81 -11.69 -2.90
C PRO A 320 -35.09 -11.72 -4.39
N THR A 321 -34.12 -11.37 -5.23
CA THR A 321 -34.24 -11.54 -6.70
C THR A 321 -32.91 -11.67 -7.43
N ALA A 322 -31.77 -11.81 -6.73
CA ALA A 322 -30.53 -12.19 -7.38
C ALA A 322 -30.54 -13.70 -7.61
N ALA A 323 -30.58 -14.09 -8.88
CA ALA A 323 -30.40 -15.47 -9.33
C ALA A 323 -29.17 -16.09 -8.64
N ALA A 324 -29.26 -17.37 -8.30
CA ALA A 324 -28.12 -18.16 -7.86
C ALA A 324 -26.90 -17.92 -8.78
N SER A 325 -25.71 -17.71 -8.22
CA SER A 325 -24.47 -18.43 -8.62
C SER A 325 -23.13 -17.73 -8.32
N GLU A 326 -23.04 -16.65 -7.55
CA GLU A 326 -21.72 -16.13 -7.12
C GLU A 326 -21.59 -16.04 -5.60
N LYS A 327 -20.79 -16.95 -5.05
CA LYS A 327 -20.48 -16.99 -3.62
C LYS A 327 -19.18 -16.20 -3.39
N PHE A 328 -19.29 -15.05 -2.76
CA PHE A 328 -18.16 -14.18 -2.40
C PHE A 328 -17.87 -14.25 -0.91
N MET A 329 -16.60 -14.23 -0.54
CA MET A 329 -16.22 -14.03 0.86
C MET A 329 -16.49 -12.57 1.23
N SER A 330 -17.33 -12.35 2.25
CA SER A 330 -17.65 -10.99 2.68
C SER A 330 -16.43 -10.32 3.34
N PRO A 331 -16.27 -8.99 3.22
CA PRO A 331 -15.20 -8.26 3.90
C PRO A 331 -15.26 -8.37 5.43
N ALA A 332 -16.45 -8.51 6.02
CA ALA A 332 -16.63 -8.78 7.44
C ALA A 332 -16.06 -10.17 7.82
N SER A 333 -16.30 -11.19 6.99
CA SER A 333 -15.71 -12.53 7.17
C SER A 333 -14.18 -12.49 7.10
N VAL A 334 -13.60 -11.67 6.20
CA VAL A 334 -12.16 -11.45 6.14
C VAL A 334 -11.64 -10.82 7.44
N VAL A 335 -12.27 -9.73 7.92
CA VAL A 335 -11.86 -9.07 9.17
C VAL A 335 -11.97 -10.03 10.37
N GLN A 336 -13.05 -10.81 10.44
CA GLN A 336 -13.23 -11.82 11.48
C GLN A 336 -12.15 -12.92 11.40
N PHE A 337 -11.75 -13.33 10.20
CA PHE A 337 -10.67 -14.29 10.01
C PHE A 337 -9.28 -13.71 10.37
N LEU A 338 -9.06 -12.43 10.10
CA LEU A 338 -7.84 -11.75 10.56
C LEU A 338 -7.81 -11.60 12.09
N HIS A 339 -8.97 -11.37 12.72
CA HIS A 339 -9.12 -11.39 14.18
C HIS A 339 -8.73 -12.75 14.77
N THR A 340 -9.24 -13.86 14.21
CA THR A 340 -8.90 -15.21 14.69
C THR A 340 -7.41 -15.52 14.51
N THR A 341 -6.78 -14.98 13.47
CA THR A 341 -5.33 -15.07 13.27
C THR A 341 -4.55 -14.33 14.37
N VAL A 342 -4.97 -13.11 14.73
CA VAL A 342 -4.35 -12.35 15.84
C VAL A 342 -4.52 -13.08 17.17
N LEU A 343 -5.71 -13.63 17.42
CA LEU A 343 -5.99 -14.47 18.59
C LEU A 343 -5.07 -15.70 18.63
N ALA A 344 -4.91 -16.39 17.49
CA ALA A 344 -4.04 -17.55 17.37
C ALA A 344 -2.58 -17.21 17.71
N LEU A 345 -2.06 -16.07 17.27
CA LEU A 345 -0.70 -15.63 17.62
C LEU A 345 -0.53 -15.40 19.11
N LEU A 346 -1.53 -14.83 19.79
CA LEU A 346 -1.48 -14.63 21.24
C LEU A 346 -1.55 -15.93 22.04
N ILE A 347 -2.26 -16.94 21.52
CA ILE A 347 -2.27 -18.30 22.09
C ILE A 347 -0.88 -18.93 21.99
N LEU A 348 -0.23 -18.77 20.84
CA LEU A 348 1.13 -19.26 20.62
C LEU A 348 2.14 -18.57 21.54
N ASP A 349 1.96 -17.29 21.83
CA ASP A 349 2.81 -16.52 22.77
C ASP A 349 2.59 -16.90 24.25
N GLY A 350 1.61 -17.76 24.56
CA GLY A 350 1.39 -18.28 25.92
C GLY A 350 0.62 -17.34 26.84
N SER A 351 -0.27 -16.49 26.31
CA SER A 351 -1.14 -15.65 27.13
C SER A 351 -2.20 -16.48 27.87
N ASP A 352 -1.96 -16.76 29.16
CA ASP A 352 -2.86 -17.54 30.03
C ASP A 352 -4.28 -16.94 30.15
N GLU A 353 -4.42 -15.62 29.94
CA GLU A 353 -5.70 -14.93 29.98
C GLU A 353 -6.65 -15.39 28.86
N ILE A 354 -6.10 -15.78 27.71
CA ILE A 354 -6.87 -16.12 26.50
C ILE A 354 -7.45 -17.52 26.57
N VAL A 355 -6.78 -18.44 27.26
CA VAL A 355 -7.26 -19.82 27.44
C VAL A 355 -8.63 -19.84 28.14
N ARG A 356 -8.97 -18.78 28.90
CA ARG A 356 -10.22 -18.67 29.64
C ARG A 356 -11.42 -18.19 28.80
N THR A 357 -11.21 -17.75 27.56
CA THR A 357 -12.26 -17.15 26.72
C THR A 357 -12.79 -18.09 25.62
N ASN A 358 -12.67 -19.41 25.78
CA ASN A 358 -13.06 -20.42 24.79
C ASN A 358 -12.58 -20.10 23.35
N PRO A 359 -11.27 -19.86 23.14
CA PRO A 359 -10.72 -19.47 21.85
C PRO A 359 -10.98 -20.48 20.74
N GLU A 360 -11.20 -21.75 21.10
CA GLU A 360 -11.55 -22.84 20.20
C GLU A 360 -12.75 -22.52 19.30
N VAL A 361 -13.87 -22.00 19.83
CA VAL A 361 -15.07 -21.69 19.03
C VAL A 361 -14.76 -20.71 17.88
N ARG A 362 -13.86 -19.76 18.15
CA ARG A 362 -13.46 -18.74 17.17
C ARG A 362 -12.52 -19.34 16.12
N LEU A 363 -11.61 -20.22 16.53
CA LEU A 363 -10.75 -20.97 15.62
C LEU A 363 -11.57 -21.94 14.75
N SER A 364 -12.60 -22.61 15.31
CA SER A 364 -13.55 -23.43 14.54
C SER A 364 -14.30 -22.62 13.49
N HIS A 365 -14.66 -21.36 13.79
CA HIS A 365 -15.26 -20.47 12.80
C HIS A 365 -14.28 -20.15 11.65
N ALA A 366 -13.00 -19.95 11.96
CA ALA A 366 -11.95 -19.75 10.95
C ALA A 366 -11.80 -20.98 10.02
N LEU A 367 -11.87 -22.18 10.60
CA LEU A 367 -11.92 -23.43 9.84
C LEU A 367 -13.16 -23.49 8.95
N GLY A 368 -14.33 -23.12 9.49
CA GLY A 368 -15.59 -23.03 8.75
C GLY A 368 -15.47 -22.16 7.50
N LEU A 369 -14.89 -20.96 7.63
CA LEU A 369 -14.65 -20.07 6.49
C LEU A 369 -13.72 -20.67 5.44
N HIS A 370 -12.66 -21.40 5.84
CA HIS A 370 -11.77 -22.04 4.87
C HIS A 370 -12.47 -23.21 4.15
N VAL A 371 -13.24 -24.03 4.87
CA VAL A 371 -14.06 -25.09 4.27
C VAL A 371 -15.12 -24.50 3.34
N GLU A 372 -15.65 -23.32 3.68
CA GLU A 372 -16.67 -22.64 2.91
C GLU A 372 -16.12 -22.01 1.60
N PHE A 373 -14.88 -21.50 1.63
CA PHE A 373 -14.22 -20.76 0.55
C PHE A 373 -12.83 -21.32 0.17
N PRO A 374 -12.69 -22.62 -0.14
CA PRO A 374 -11.38 -23.25 -0.35
C PRO A 374 -10.61 -22.64 -1.52
N ASN A 375 -11.30 -22.20 -2.58
CA ASN A 375 -10.62 -21.59 -3.73
C ASN A 375 -10.04 -20.22 -3.39
N VAL A 376 -10.76 -19.41 -2.61
CA VAL A 376 -10.24 -18.11 -2.15
C VAL A 376 -8.96 -18.31 -1.33
N PHE A 377 -8.96 -19.20 -0.35
CA PHE A 377 -7.78 -19.48 0.48
C PHE A 377 -6.60 -20.01 -0.32
N ARG A 378 -6.85 -20.90 -1.29
CA ARG A 378 -5.81 -21.41 -2.21
C ARG A 378 -5.19 -20.31 -3.06
N ARG A 379 -5.98 -19.30 -3.45
CA ARG A 379 -5.56 -18.21 -4.33
C ARG A 379 -4.82 -17.08 -3.59
N PHE A 380 -5.16 -16.86 -2.33
CA PHE A 380 -4.54 -15.84 -1.49
C PHE A 380 -3.58 -16.50 -0.48
N GLY A 381 -2.29 -16.55 -0.82
CA GLY A 381 -1.28 -17.14 0.05
C GLY A 381 -1.29 -16.61 1.48
N VAL A 382 -1.59 -15.32 1.67
CA VAL A 382 -1.75 -14.71 3.01
C VAL A 382 -2.87 -15.37 3.82
N LEU A 383 -4.02 -15.66 3.20
CA LEU A 383 -5.13 -16.33 3.90
C LEU A 383 -4.80 -17.78 4.24
N GLY A 384 -4.16 -18.51 3.30
CA GLY A 384 -3.65 -19.85 3.57
C GLY A 384 -2.66 -19.85 4.74
N ARG A 385 -1.77 -18.85 4.81
CA ARG A 385 -0.83 -18.68 5.91
C ARG A 385 -1.51 -18.40 7.25
N CYS A 386 -2.51 -17.53 7.26
CA CYS A 386 -3.34 -17.29 8.43
C CYS A 386 -4.04 -18.57 8.91
N ALA A 387 -4.51 -19.43 7.99
CA ALA A 387 -5.09 -20.72 8.35
C ALA A 387 -4.09 -21.65 9.04
N VAL A 388 -2.83 -21.68 8.57
CA VAL A 388 -1.74 -22.43 9.23
C VAL A 388 -1.48 -21.91 10.65
N ILE A 389 -1.56 -20.59 10.88
CA ILE A 389 -1.40 -19.99 12.20
C ILE A 389 -2.54 -20.41 13.14
N CYS A 390 -3.79 -20.39 12.67
CA CYS A 390 -4.93 -20.88 13.43
C CYS A 390 -4.81 -22.37 13.78
N ALA A 391 -4.33 -23.18 12.83
CA ALA A 391 -4.06 -24.61 13.03
C ALA A 391 -2.99 -24.85 14.11
N LEU A 392 -1.90 -24.09 14.09
CA LEU A 392 -0.86 -24.12 15.13
C LEU A 392 -1.43 -23.83 16.52
N ALA A 393 -2.28 -22.79 16.64
CA ALA A 393 -2.92 -22.46 17.90
C ALA A 393 -3.86 -23.57 18.39
N MET A 394 -4.60 -24.23 17.48
CA MET A 394 -5.44 -25.39 17.83
C MET A 394 -4.63 -26.57 18.37
N VAL A 395 -3.48 -26.87 17.75
CA VAL A 395 -2.54 -27.88 18.27
C VAL A 395 -2.02 -27.49 19.65
N ARG A 396 -1.65 -26.21 19.85
CA ARG A 396 -1.15 -25.69 21.13
C ARG A 396 -2.16 -25.84 22.26
N LEU A 397 -3.46 -25.70 21.97
CA LEU A 397 -4.54 -25.91 22.93
C LEU A 397 -4.80 -27.39 23.25
N GLY A 398 -4.22 -28.33 22.50
CA GLY A 398 -4.35 -29.77 22.75
C GLY A 398 -5.75 -30.32 22.51
N ARG A 399 -6.56 -29.68 21.66
CA ARG A 399 -7.96 -30.07 21.40
C ARG A 399 -8.08 -30.88 20.12
N GLY A 400 -8.27 -32.20 20.29
CA GLY A 400 -8.16 -33.21 19.24
C GLY A 400 -9.30 -33.30 18.22
N ALA A 401 -10.52 -32.88 18.58
CA ALA A 401 -11.72 -33.23 17.79
C ALA A 401 -11.72 -32.62 16.37
N GLU A 402 -11.12 -31.44 16.20
CA GLU A 402 -11.07 -30.73 14.91
C GLU A 402 -9.73 -30.89 14.18
N LEU A 403 -8.76 -31.59 14.76
CA LEU A 403 -7.42 -31.70 14.20
C LEU A 403 -7.41 -32.37 12.82
N GLY A 404 -8.29 -33.35 12.58
CA GLY A 404 -8.40 -34.01 11.27
C GLY A 404 -8.94 -33.08 10.17
N GLU A 405 -9.82 -32.14 10.53
CA GLU A 405 -10.33 -31.14 9.59
C GLU A 405 -9.27 -30.08 9.27
N TRP A 406 -8.53 -29.64 10.28
CA TRP A 406 -7.37 -28.77 10.08
C TRP A 406 -6.28 -29.42 9.23
N GLU A 407 -6.01 -30.71 9.43
CA GLU A 407 -5.08 -31.49 8.58
C GLU A 407 -5.52 -31.50 7.12
N ARG A 408 -6.80 -31.77 6.86
CA ARG A 408 -7.37 -31.76 5.51
C ARG A 408 -7.20 -30.39 4.84
N VAL A 409 -7.44 -29.34 5.61
CA VAL A 409 -7.52 -27.96 5.13
C VAL A 409 -6.12 -27.34 4.94
N VAL A 410 -5.16 -27.66 5.81
CA VAL A 410 -3.76 -27.20 5.72
C VAL A 410 -2.93 -28.08 4.76
N GLY A 411 -3.33 -29.34 4.59
CA GLY A 411 -2.62 -30.34 3.79
C GLY A 411 -1.60 -31.13 4.61
N GLU A 412 -1.55 -32.44 4.37
CA GLU A 412 -0.75 -33.42 5.11
C GLU A 412 0.74 -33.04 5.23
N GLY A 413 1.33 -32.53 4.14
CA GLY A 413 2.74 -32.13 4.11
C GLY A 413 3.08 -30.97 5.03
N VAL A 414 2.17 -30.02 5.22
CA VAL A 414 2.34 -28.87 6.13
C VAL A 414 1.91 -29.24 7.55
N TRP A 415 0.88 -30.09 7.68
CA TRP A 415 0.32 -30.51 8.95
C TRP A 415 1.34 -31.18 9.87
N GLY A 416 2.20 -32.06 9.34
CA GLY A 416 3.26 -32.69 10.15
C GLY A 416 4.17 -31.67 10.85
N ARG A 417 4.52 -30.58 10.16
CA ARG A 417 5.29 -29.46 10.74
C ARG A 417 4.47 -28.65 11.73
N VAL A 418 3.17 -28.44 11.46
CA VAL A 418 2.26 -27.77 12.39
C VAL A 418 2.19 -28.53 13.73
N VAL A 419 2.08 -29.85 13.70
CA VAL A 419 2.01 -30.67 14.92
C VAL A 419 3.32 -30.61 15.71
N ASP A 420 4.46 -30.78 15.03
CA ASP A 420 5.79 -30.69 15.64
C ASP A 420 6.03 -29.32 16.29
N LYS A 421 5.74 -28.25 15.56
CA LYS A 421 5.99 -26.88 16.00
C LYS A 421 4.96 -26.33 16.98
N GLY A 422 3.69 -26.72 16.88
CA GLY A 422 2.65 -26.31 17.81
C GLY A 422 2.88 -26.81 19.24
N GLN A 423 3.64 -27.90 19.40
CA GLN A 423 4.09 -28.41 20.70
C GLN A 423 5.41 -27.80 21.17
N SER A 424 6.20 -27.27 20.24
CA SER A 424 7.43 -26.55 20.57
C SER A 424 7.08 -25.22 21.26
N GLY A 425 7.64 -24.96 22.44
CA GLY A 425 7.40 -23.72 23.20
C GLY A 425 8.03 -22.46 22.59
N GLY A 426 8.16 -22.37 21.26
CA GLY A 426 8.87 -21.32 20.54
C GLY A 426 8.10 -20.01 20.36
N GLY A 427 6.91 -19.87 20.97
CA GLY A 427 6.07 -18.69 20.85
C GLY A 427 5.45 -18.54 19.46
N TRP A 428 5.03 -17.33 19.10
CA TRP A 428 4.48 -17.05 17.77
C TRP A 428 5.50 -17.17 16.62
N LYS A 429 6.81 -17.13 16.90
CA LYS A 429 7.86 -17.18 15.87
C LYS A 429 7.93 -18.51 15.11
N VAL A 430 7.40 -19.57 15.71
CA VAL A 430 7.31 -20.91 15.09
C VAL A 430 6.54 -20.90 13.78
N VAL A 431 5.69 -19.89 13.55
CA VAL A 431 4.93 -19.70 12.31
C VAL A 431 5.85 -19.70 11.09
N TRP A 432 7.04 -19.08 11.16
CA TRP A 432 7.96 -19.05 10.02
C TRP A 432 8.62 -20.39 9.72
N GLU A 433 8.80 -21.23 10.73
CA GLU A 433 9.42 -22.55 10.58
C GLU A 433 8.50 -23.57 9.90
N VAL A 434 7.20 -23.31 9.88
CA VAL A 434 6.20 -24.17 9.21
C VAL A 434 6.09 -23.84 7.71
N GLY A 435 6.53 -22.64 7.30
CA GLY A 435 6.19 -22.01 6.01
C GLY A 435 7.03 -22.35 4.79
N GLU A 436 7.91 -23.35 4.86
CA GLU A 436 8.73 -23.79 3.71
C GLU A 436 8.26 -25.12 3.13
#